data_AF-A0A811NBZ2-F1
#
_entry.id   AF-A0A811NBZ2-F1
#
_cell.length_a   1.000
_cell.length_b   1.000
_cell.length_c   1.000
_cell.angle_alpha   90.00
_cell.angle_beta   90.00
_cell.angle_gamma   90.00
#
_symmetry.space_group_name_H-M   'P 1'
#
loop_
_entity.id
_entity.type
_entity.pdbx_description
1 polymer ?
#
loop_
_entity_poly.entity_id
_entity_poly.type
_entity_poly.pdbx_seq_one_letter_code
_entity_poly.pdbx_strand_id
1 'polypeptide(L)'
;MADDRQPEPDRPTPAPVRPRAPQALWAAHVPTLRLPPVVIGSSIDMARFFLKMHDLAFIDRPRTETSRYTGYNYSDMLWSPYGAYWRQARKFCKAEVFSVAWLRSQEHV
;
A
#
# COMPACT_ATOMS: atom_id res chain seq x y z
N MET A 1 -72.44 12.81 -31.84
CA MET A 1 -71.21 12.98 -32.63
C MET A 1 -70.08 12.34 -31.85
N ALA A 2 -69.71 11.12 -32.25
CA ALA A 2 -68.54 10.42 -31.70
C ALA A 2 -67.28 11.06 -32.31
N ASP A 3 -66.33 11.45 -31.46
CA ASP A 3 -64.99 11.87 -31.89
C ASP A 3 -64.12 10.61 -31.95
N ASP A 4 -63.92 10.14 -33.17
CA ASP A 4 -63.32 8.88 -33.56
C ASP A 4 -61.79 9.02 -33.55
N ARG A 5 -61.18 8.98 -32.35
CA ARG A 5 -59.72 8.90 -32.24
C ARG A 5 -59.26 7.46 -32.40
N GLN A 6 -58.78 7.13 -33.60
CA GLN A 6 -58.09 5.86 -33.85
C GLN A 6 -56.82 5.73 -33.00
N PRO A 7 -56.55 4.57 -32.38
CA PRO A 7 -55.30 4.32 -31.67
C PRO A 7 -54.15 4.06 -32.66
N GLU A 8 -53.01 4.72 -32.45
CA GLU A 8 -51.79 4.56 -33.26
C GLU A 8 -51.19 3.15 -33.03
N PRO A 9 -50.75 2.45 -34.09
CA PRO A 9 -50.23 1.08 -33.96
C PRO A 9 -48.87 1.07 -33.27
N ASP A 10 -48.74 0.24 -32.23
CA ASP A 10 -47.54 0.05 -31.42
C ASP A 10 -46.27 -0.10 -32.27
N ARG A 11 -45.35 0.87 -32.17
CA ARG A 11 -44.00 0.74 -32.73
C ARG A 11 -43.24 -0.33 -31.94
N PRO A 12 -42.63 -1.33 -32.59
CA PRO A 12 -41.83 -2.32 -31.89
C PRO A 12 -40.63 -1.63 -31.22
N THR A 13 -40.49 -1.83 -29.91
CA THR A 13 -39.34 -1.36 -29.14
C THR A 13 -38.08 -2.05 -29.66
N PRO A 14 -37.00 -1.32 -29.99
CA PRO A 14 -35.75 -1.96 -30.39
C PRO A 14 -35.21 -2.78 -29.21
N ALA A 15 -34.95 -4.06 -29.44
CA ALA A 15 -34.37 -4.94 -28.42
C ALA A 15 -33.04 -4.35 -27.92
N PRO A 16 -32.72 -4.49 -26.61
CA PRO A 16 -31.48 -3.96 -26.06
C PRO A 16 -30.29 -4.62 -26.76
N VAL A 17 -29.45 -3.79 -27.39
CA VAL A 17 -28.20 -4.23 -28.00
C VAL A 17 -27.31 -4.75 -26.86
N ARG A 18 -27.12 -6.07 -26.77
CA ARG A 18 -26.18 -6.66 -25.83
C ARG A 18 -24.79 -6.08 -26.11
N PRO A 19 -24.14 -5.39 -25.17
CA PRO A 19 -22.78 -4.94 -25.37
C PRO A 19 -21.88 -6.17 -25.51
N ARG A 20 -21.28 -6.36 -26.70
CA ARG A 20 -20.20 -7.32 -26.91
C ARG A 20 -19.00 -6.84 -26.10
N ALA A 21 -18.81 -7.39 -24.91
CA ALA A 21 -17.56 -7.21 -24.17
C ALA A 21 -16.64 -8.42 -24.39
N PRO A 22 -15.55 -8.29 -25.15
CA PRO A 22 -14.36 -9.09 -24.93
C PRO A 22 -13.28 -8.21 -24.30
N GLN A 23 -13.60 -7.56 -23.18
CA GLN A 23 -12.61 -6.75 -22.45
C GLN A 23 -12.11 -7.43 -21.18
N ALA A 24 -12.68 -8.59 -20.83
CA ALA A 24 -12.43 -9.28 -19.55
C ALA A 24 -11.56 -10.55 -19.67
N LEU A 25 -11.02 -10.88 -20.85
CA LEU A 25 -10.17 -12.07 -21.00
C LEU A 25 -8.74 -11.86 -20.48
N TRP A 26 -8.22 -10.63 -20.55
CA TRP A 26 -6.88 -10.32 -20.03
C TRP A 26 -6.85 -10.27 -18.49
N ALA A 27 -7.97 -9.93 -17.84
CA ALA A 27 -8.09 -9.89 -16.39
C ALA A 27 -8.00 -11.27 -15.72
N ALA A 28 -8.21 -12.35 -16.47
CA ALA A 28 -8.10 -13.73 -15.96
C ALA A 28 -6.64 -14.23 -15.84
N HIS A 29 -5.69 -13.59 -16.52
CA HIS A 29 -4.30 -14.08 -16.63
C HIS A 29 -3.26 -13.13 -16.02
N VAL A 30 -3.66 -11.95 -15.56
CA VAL A 30 -2.76 -11.11 -14.78
C VAL A 30 -2.90 -11.54 -13.32
N PRO A 31 -1.84 -12.08 -12.68
CA PRO A 31 -1.87 -12.31 -11.24
C PRO A 31 -2.17 -10.98 -10.56
N THR A 32 -3.39 -10.83 -10.05
CA THR A 32 -3.80 -9.64 -9.32
C THR A 32 -3.01 -9.63 -8.01
N LEU A 33 -1.92 -8.86 -7.98
CA LEU A 33 -1.11 -8.68 -6.80
C LEU A 33 -1.97 -8.00 -5.73
N ARG A 34 -2.57 -8.80 -4.84
CA ARG A 34 -3.38 -8.29 -3.73
C ARG A 34 -2.45 -7.79 -2.64
N LEU A 35 -2.12 -6.50 -2.69
CA LEU A 35 -1.42 -5.83 -1.62
C LEU A 35 -2.34 -5.72 -0.39
N PRO A 36 -1.79 -5.77 0.84
CA PRO A 36 -2.55 -5.44 2.03
C PRO A 36 -3.04 -3.97 1.95
N PRO A 37 -4.13 -3.62 2.65
CA PRO A 37 -4.61 -2.24 2.67
C PRO A 37 -3.50 -1.31 3.19
N VAL A 38 -3.23 -0.23 2.44
CA VAL A 38 -2.20 0.77 2.79
C VAL A 38 -2.88 2.07 3.16
N VAL A 39 -2.47 2.66 4.28
CA VAL A 39 -2.92 3.99 4.72
C VAL A 39 -1.77 4.96 4.55
N ILE A 40 -2.02 6.08 3.86
CA ILE A 40 -1.03 7.12 3.59
C ILE A 40 -1.38 8.37 4.42
N GLY A 41 -0.53 8.71 5.39
CA GLY A 41 -0.66 9.94 6.17
C GLY A 41 0.22 11.04 5.57
N SER A 42 -0.38 11.99 4.83
CA SER A 42 0.35 13.08 4.17
C SER A 42 0.36 14.41 4.94
N SER A 43 -0.22 14.47 6.14
CA SER A 43 -0.22 15.68 6.97
C SER A 43 0.70 15.57 8.18
N ILE A 44 1.12 16.71 8.73
CA ILE A 44 1.95 16.77 9.94
C ILE A 44 1.24 16.09 11.12
N ASP A 45 -0.07 16.31 11.27
CA ASP A 45 -0.84 15.74 12.37
C ASP A 45 -0.98 14.22 12.24
N MET A 46 -1.17 13.72 11.01
CA MET A 46 -1.14 12.28 10.74
C MET A 46 0.24 11.68 11.01
N ALA A 47 1.31 12.35 10.60
CA ALA A 47 2.68 11.90 10.88
C ALA A 47 2.96 11.84 12.39
N ARG A 48 2.50 12.83 13.17
CA ARG A 48 2.60 12.79 14.65
C ARG A 48 1.80 11.65 15.24
N PHE A 49 0.59 11.42 14.74
CA PHE A 49 -0.26 10.31 15.20
C PHE A 49 0.42 8.95 15.00
N PHE A 50 0.98 8.69 13.82
CA PHE A 50 1.65 7.43 13.51
C PHE A 50 3.02 7.28 14.18
N LEU A 51 3.86 8.32 14.16
CA LEU A 51 5.27 8.22 14.56
C LEU A 51 5.54 8.58 16.02
N LYS A 52 4.59 9.20 16.73
CA LYS A 52 4.75 9.52 18.16
C LYS A 52 3.72 8.87 19.05
N MET A 53 2.45 8.89 18.65
CA MET A 53 1.36 8.40 19.51
C MET A 53 1.19 6.88 19.42
N HIS A 54 1.37 6.32 18.22
CA HIS A 54 1.19 4.89 17.94
C HIS A 54 2.46 4.26 17.36
N ASP A 55 3.64 4.79 17.67
CA ASP A 55 4.90 4.37 17.07
C ASP A 55 5.15 2.86 17.24
N LEU A 56 4.86 2.30 18.42
CA LEU A 56 4.98 0.87 18.71
C LEU A 56 4.01 -0.02 17.91
N ALA A 57 2.85 0.50 17.49
CA ALA A 57 1.90 -0.27 16.68
C ALA A 57 2.32 -0.33 15.20
N PHE A 58 3.08 0.66 14.74
CA PHE A 58 3.53 0.80 13.35
C PHE A 58 5.03 0.55 13.16
N ILE A 59 5.73 0.09 14.21
CA ILE A 59 7.18 -0.15 14.16
C ILE A 59 7.53 -1.36 13.30
N ASP A 60 6.67 -2.38 13.32
CA ASP A 60 6.89 -3.64 12.62
C ASP A 60 6.43 -3.53 11.17
N ARG A 61 7.33 -3.91 10.26
CA ARG A 61 7.04 -3.94 8.82
C ARG A 61 6.45 -5.28 8.42
N PRO A 62 5.50 -5.31 7.47
CA PRO A 62 4.97 -6.57 6.95
C PRO A 62 6.10 -7.40 6.32
N ARG A 63 6.16 -8.67 6.70
CA ARG A 63 7.16 -9.60 6.18
C ARG A 63 6.84 -9.95 4.74
N THR A 64 7.71 -9.53 3.84
CA THR A 64 7.65 -9.84 2.40
C THR A 64 8.76 -10.82 2.03
N GLU A 65 8.59 -11.59 0.96
CA GLU A 65 9.67 -12.47 0.48
C GLU A 65 10.93 -11.66 0.12
N THR A 66 10.78 -10.47 -0.46
CA THR A 66 11.90 -9.57 -0.74
C THR A 66 12.69 -9.23 0.52
N SER A 67 11.99 -8.87 1.61
CA SER A 67 12.64 -8.57 2.89
C SER A 67 13.35 -9.77 3.53
N ARG A 68 12.96 -11.00 3.19
CA ARG A 68 13.67 -12.19 3.64
C ARG A 68 15.06 -12.27 3.03
N TYR A 69 15.18 -11.99 1.74
CA TYR A 69 16.47 -12.06 1.03
C TYR A 69 17.33 -10.84 1.32
N THR A 70 16.77 -9.62 1.30
CA THR A 70 17.55 -8.40 1.53
C THR A 70 17.91 -8.21 3.00
N GLY A 71 17.06 -8.69 3.91
CA GLY A 71 17.24 -8.51 5.34
C GLY A 71 17.84 -9.69 6.09
N TYR A 72 18.64 -10.52 5.41
CA TYR A 72 19.31 -11.68 6.02
C TYR A 72 18.34 -12.53 6.86
N ASN A 73 17.25 -12.96 6.24
CA ASN A 73 16.16 -13.68 6.89
C ASN A 73 15.54 -12.90 8.07
N TYR A 74 15.25 -11.61 7.87
CA TYR A 74 14.66 -10.70 8.88
C TYR A 74 15.55 -10.46 10.11
N SER A 75 16.86 -10.62 9.96
CA SER A 75 17.82 -10.39 11.04
C SER A 75 18.49 -9.03 10.95
N ASP A 76 18.20 -8.22 9.93
CA ASP A 76 18.72 -6.85 9.86
C ASP A 76 17.89 -5.87 10.72
N MET A 77 18.37 -4.63 10.86
CA MET A 77 17.66 -3.60 11.63
C MET A 77 16.39 -3.06 10.93
N LEU A 78 16.25 -3.25 9.61
CA LEU A 78 15.14 -2.68 8.82
C LEU A 78 13.89 -3.57 8.83
N TRP A 79 14.08 -4.88 8.87
CA TRP A 79 13.06 -5.92 8.71
C TRP A 79 12.92 -6.84 9.93
N SER A 80 13.80 -6.75 10.92
CA SER A 80 13.62 -7.45 12.20
C SER A 80 12.36 -6.94 12.91
N PRO A 81 11.55 -7.83 13.48
CA PRO A 81 10.47 -7.43 14.37
C PRO A 81 11.03 -6.72 15.60
N TYR A 82 10.19 -5.88 16.20
CA TYR A 82 10.53 -5.13 17.39
C TYR A 82 10.78 -6.07 18.56
N GLY A 83 11.96 -5.93 19.16
CA GLY A 83 12.40 -6.80 20.25
C GLY A 83 13.71 -6.31 20.86
N ALA A 84 14.28 -7.11 21.76
CA ALA A 84 15.54 -6.80 22.41
C ALA A 84 16.68 -6.63 21.38
N TYR A 85 16.72 -7.51 20.38
CA TYR A 85 17.67 -7.43 19.28
C TYR A 85 17.59 -6.10 18.53
N TRP A 86 16.40 -5.75 18.04
CA TRP A 86 16.19 -4.51 17.29
C TRP A 86 16.57 -3.26 18.11
N ARG A 87 16.20 -3.22 19.40
CA ARG A 87 16.57 -2.11 20.30
C ARG A 87 18.07 -1.99 20.48
N GLN A 88 18.77 -3.12 20.61
CA GLN A 88 20.23 -3.14 20.74
C GLN A 88 20.92 -2.70 19.45
N ALA A 89 20.47 -3.21 18.29
CA ALA A 89 20.97 -2.79 16.98
C ALA A 89 20.78 -1.29 16.76
N ARG A 90 19.60 -0.73 17.09
CA ARG A 90 19.34 0.71 17.01
C ARG A 90 20.26 1.52 17.93
N LYS A 91 20.51 1.03 19.14
CA LYS A 91 21.44 1.68 20.08
C LYS A 91 22.86 1.70 19.52
N PHE A 92 23.32 0.58 18.96
CA PHE A 92 24.62 0.46 18.32
C PHE A 92 24.75 1.43 17.14
N CYS A 93 23.78 1.44 16.22
CA CYS A 93 23.80 2.35 15.08
C CYS A 93 23.82 3.82 15.51
N LYS A 94 23.08 4.19 16.55
CA LYS A 94 23.12 5.57 17.09
C LYS A 94 24.48 5.93 17.70
N ALA A 95 25.10 4.98 18.40
CA ALA A 95 26.33 5.22 19.15
C ALA A 95 27.59 5.23 18.27
N GLU A 96 27.63 4.39 17.25
CA GLU A 96 28.81 4.19 16.41
C GLU A 96 28.64 4.84 15.04
N VAL A 97 27.66 4.33 14.27
CA VAL A 97 27.47 4.66 12.85
C VAL A 97 26.96 6.09 12.65
N PHE A 98 25.99 6.52 13.45
CA PHE A 98 25.38 7.84 13.34
C PHE A 98 25.82 8.77 14.47
N SER A 99 27.00 8.51 15.03
CA SER A 99 27.56 9.37 16.06
C SER A 99 28.03 10.70 15.46
N VAL A 100 27.96 11.77 16.25
CA VAL A 100 28.44 13.10 15.82
C VAL A 100 29.93 13.05 15.47
N ALA A 101 30.71 12.26 16.20
CA ALA A 101 32.13 12.07 15.93
C ALA A 101 32.35 11.39 14.58
N TRP A 102 31.62 10.31 14.28
CA TRP A 102 31.69 9.63 12.99
C TRP A 102 31.25 10.55 11.85
N LEU A 103 30.12 11.26 11.98
CA LEU A 103 29.64 12.18 10.95
C LEU A 103 30.66 13.30 10.66
N ARG A 104 31.29 13.87 11.69
CA ARG A 104 32.35 14.88 11.51
C ARG A 104 33.59 14.31 10.84
N SER A 105 33.92 13.04 11.07
CA SER A 105 35.04 12.39 10.36
C SER A 105 34.78 12.25 8.85
N GLN A 106 33.51 12.18 8.44
CA GLN A 106 33.12 12.06 7.03
C GLN A 106 32.99 13.42 6.32
N GLU A 107 32.96 14.53 7.06
CA GLU A 107 32.88 15.88 6.48
C GLU A 107 34.20 16.34 5.84
N HIS A 108 35.31 15.67 6.19
CA HIS A 108 36.66 15.99 5.73
C HIS A 108 37.14 15.17 4.51
N VAL A 109 36.22 14.45 3.84
CA VAL A 109 36.45 13.73 2.59
C VAL A 109 35.74 14.45 1.46
#